data_AF-S4W7G6-F1
#
_entry.id   AF-S4W7G6-F1
#
_cell.length_a   1.000
_cell.length_b   1.000
_cell.length_c   1.000
_cell.angle_alpha   90.00
_cell.angle_beta   90.00
_cell.angle_gamma   90.00
#
_symmetry.space_group_name_H-M   'P 1'
#
loop_
_entity.id
_entity.type
_entity.pdbx_description
1 polymer ?
#
loop_
_entity_poly.entity_id
_entity_poly.type
_entity_poly.pdbx_seq_one_letter_code
_entity_poly.pdbx_strand_id
1 'polypeptide(L)'
;MPNIEIQSFFYDLIHCKNKILSNFEKWDEKYEEDERGPLVAGIRECKDAELINLLINVQRLASGYEQIKELMDAAEQKDVDDAMSDDEDDEDDD
;
A
#
# COMPACT_ATOMS: atom_id res chain seq x y z
N MET A 1 -13.78 8.05 -15.86
CA MET A 1 -13.90 6.86 -14.99
C MET A 1 -12.57 6.43 -14.40
N PRO A 2 -11.48 6.19 -15.16
CA PRO A 2 -10.23 5.68 -14.57
C PRO A 2 -9.63 6.57 -13.47
N ASN A 3 -9.68 7.91 -13.62
CA ASN A 3 -9.18 8.82 -12.58
C ASN A 3 -9.94 8.74 -11.24
N ILE A 4 -11.22 8.38 -11.24
CA ILE A 4 -12.03 8.27 -10.02
C ILE A 4 -11.67 6.98 -9.27
N GLU A 5 -11.42 5.89 -9.99
CA GLU A 5 -11.03 4.59 -9.41
C GLU A 5 -9.63 4.66 -8.78
N ILE A 6 -8.68 5.34 -9.44
CA ILE A 6 -7.33 5.58 -8.90
C ILE A 6 -7.40 6.40 -7.61
N GLN A 7 -8.20 7.47 -7.58
CA GLN A 7 -8.36 8.30 -6.38
C GLN A 7 -8.99 7.51 -5.22
N SER A 8 -10.00 6.68 -5.50
CA SER A 8 -10.62 5.79 -4.50
C SER A 8 -9.63 4.79 -3.93
N PHE A 9 -8.80 4.18 -4.79
CA PHE A 9 -7.79 3.23 -4.37
C PHE A 9 -6.77 3.83 -3.40
N PHE A 10 -6.20 5.00 -3.72
CA PHE A 10 -5.26 5.68 -2.82
C PHE A 10 -5.93 6.13 -1.51
N TYR A 11 -7.17 6.58 -1.58
CA TYR A 11 -7.95 6.92 -0.39
C TYR A 11 -8.10 5.71 0.55
N ASP A 12 -8.44 4.54 0.00
CA ASP A 12 -8.61 3.30 0.76
C ASP A 12 -7.28 2.86 1.42
N LEU A 13 -6.15 2.98 0.72
CA LEU A 13 -4.83 2.66 1.29
C LEU A 13 -4.43 3.58 2.42
N ILE A 14 -4.61 4.89 2.25
CA ILE A 14 -4.36 5.88 3.30
C ILE A 14 -5.23 5.59 4.52
N HIS A 15 -6.50 5.24 4.28
CA HIS A 15 -7.42 4.91 5.35
C HIS A 15 -7.03 3.62 6.09
N CYS A 16 -6.55 2.60 5.37
CA CYS A 16 -6.01 1.38 5.99
C CYS A 16 -4.78 1.68 6.85
N LYS A 17 -3.83 2.48 6.33
CA LYS A 17 -2.64 2.94 7.09
C LYS A 17 -3.05 3.64 8.39
N ASN A 18 -3.99 4.58 8.31
CA ASN A 18 -4.41 5.35 9.48
C ASN A 18 -5.08 4.46 10.55
N LYS A 19 -5.86 3.46 10.14
CA LYS A 19 -6.45 2.47 11.06
C LYS A 19 -5.38 1.63 11.77
N ILE A 20 -4.32 1.24 11.07
CA ILE A 20 -3.20 0.50 11.65
C ILE A 20 -2.49 1.37 12.69
N LEU A 21 -2.08 2.58 12.29
CA LEU A 21 -1.35 3.50 13.18
C LEU A 21 -2.15 3.86 14.43
N SER A 22 -3.45 4.09 14.31
CA SER A 22 -4.30 4.38 15.47
C SER A 22 -4.35 3.23 16.50
N ASN A 23 -4.13 1.98 16.10
CA ASN A 23 -4.00 0.88 17.07
C ASN A 23 -2.66 0.93 17.78
N PHE A 24 -1.57 1.20 17.05
CA PHE A 24 -0.24 1.31 17.63
C PHE A 24 -0.13 2.50 18.56
N GLU A 25 -0.66 3.67 18.20
CA GLU A 25 -0.70 4.85 19.08
C GLU A 25 -1.41 4.53 20.42
N LYS A 26 -2.54 3.82 20.39
CA LYS A 26 -3.23 3.40 21.61
C LYS A 26 -2.42 2.42 22.44
N TRP A 27 -1.64 1.55 21.80
CA TRP A 27 -0.78 0.61 22.50
C TRP A 27 0.43 1.32 23.10
N ASP A 28 1.04 2.24 22.36
CA ASP A 28 2.14 3.09 22.82
C ASP A 28 1.70 3.88 24.06
N GLU A 29 0.52 4.51 24.04
CA GLU A 29 -0.02 5.23 25.20
C GLU A 29 -0.33 4.30 26.39
N LYS A 30 -0.88 3.11 26.13
CA LYS A 30 -1.34 2.21 27.21
C LYS A 30 -0.20 1.41 27.86
N TYR A 31 0.81 1.05 27.08
CA TYR A 31 1.85 0.11 27.44
C TYR A 31 3.25 0.74 27.37
N GLU A 32 3.36 2.06 27.45
CA GLU A 32 4.62 2.83 27.38
C GLU A 32 5.69 2.27 28.34
N GLU A 33 5.29 1.93 29.56
CA GLU A 33 6.18 1.42 30.62
C GLU A 33 6.20 -0.12 30.70
N ASP A 34 5.55 -0.83 29.77
CA ASP A 34 5.54 -2.31 29.77
C ASP A 34 6.91 -2.86 29.37
N GLU A 35 7.47 -3.74 30.21
CA GLU A 35 8.80 -4.33 29.99
C GLU A 35 8.93 -5.12 28.68
N ARG A 36 7.82 -5.60 28.11
CA ARG A 36 7.78 -6.32 26.83
C ARG A 36 7.83 -5.37 25.63
N GLY A 37 7.53 -4.09 25.86
CA GLY A 37 7.32 -3.06 24.86
C GLY A 37 5.86 -2.98 24.38
N PRO A 38 5.40 -1.78 23.94
CA PRO A 38 3.99 -1.55 23.63
C PRO A 38 3.40 -2.44 22.56
N LEU A 39 4.16 -2.74 21.51
CA LEU A 39 3.70 -3.61 20.42
C LEU A 39 3.40 -5.04 20.91
N VAL A 40 4.30 -5.61 21.71
CA VAL A 40 4.19 -7.00 22.19
C VAL A 40 3.06 -7.12 23.20
N ALA A 41 2.96 -6.15 24.12
CA ALA A 41 1.86 -6.08 25.08
C ALA A 41 0.51 -5.88 24.37
N GLY A 42 0.46 -4.96 23.41
CA GLY A 42 -0.71 -4.64 22.60
C GLY A 42 -1.26 -5.85 21.84
N ILE A 43 -0.43 -6.57 21.10
CA ILE A 43 -0.87 -7.78 20.36
C ILE A 43 -1.39 -8.85 21.32
N ARG A 44 -0.72 -9.06 22.46
CA ARG A 44 -1.05 -10.14 23.40
C ARG A 44 -2.37 -9.91 24.14
N GLU A 45 -2.74 -8.65 24.33
CA GLU A 45 -3.96 -8.25 25.03
C GLU A 45 -5.06 -7.74 24.08
N CYS A 46 -4.79 -7.69 22.78
CA CYS A 46 -5.76 -7.32 21.75
C CYS A 46 -6.85 -8.39 21.64
N LYS A 47 -8.11 -7.94 21.58
CA LYS A 47 -9.23 -8.87 21.36
C LYS A 47 -9.15 -9.45 19.95
N ASP A 48 -9.52 -10.72 19.79
CA ASP A 48 -9.47 -11.41 18.50
C ASP A 48 -10.11 -10.62 17.35
N ALA A 49 -11.28 -10.02 17.58
CA ALA A 49 -11.96 -9.22 16.56
C ALA A 49 -11.18 -7.95 16.15
N GLU A 50 -10.49 -7.31 17.11
CA GLU A 50 -9.65 -6.14 16.85
C GLU A 50 -8.35 -6.56 16.14
N LEU A 51 -7.74 -7.66 16.58
CA LEU A 51 -6.53 -8.23 15.97
C LEU A 51 -6.78 -8.66 14.53
N ILE A 52 -7.88 -9.37 14.27
CA ILE A 52 -8.29 -9.77 12.91
C ILE A 52 -8.45 -8.54 12.01
N ASN A 53 -9.11 -7.48 12.51
CA ASN A 53 -9.27 -6.24 11.75
C ASN A 53 -7.94 -5.55 11.47
N LEU A 54 -7.02 -5.51 12.44
CA LEU A 54 -5.67 -5.00 12.24
C LEU A 54 -4.94 -5.77 11.14
N LEU A 55 -4.95 -7.10 11.20
CA LEU A 55 -4.30 -7.97 10.23
C LEU A 55 -4.89 -7.81 8.81
N ILE A 56 -6.22 -7.67 8.69
CA ILE A 56 -6.87 -7.41 7.40
C ILE A 56 -6.40 -6.07 6.81
N ASN A 57 -6.31 -5.02 7.63
CA ASN A 57 -5.84 -3.72 7.14
C ASN A 57 -4.36 -3.77 6.73
N VAL A 58 -3.52 -4.52 7.44
CA VAL A 58 -2.12 -4.75 7.06
C VAL A 58 -2.03 -5.48 5.73
N GLN A 59 -2.81 -6.55 5.56
CA GLN A 59 -2.87 -7.29 4.30
C GLN A 59 -3.31 -6.40 3.13
N ARG A 60 -4.36 -5.59 3.31
CA ARG A 60 -4.83 -4.64 2.29
C ARG A 60 -3.77 -3.63 1.90
N LEU A 61 -3.03 -3.11 2.88
CA LEU A 61 -1.95 -2.18 2.63
C LEU A 61 -0.82 -2.83 1.82
N ALA A 62 -0.42 -4.06 2.17
CA ALA A 62 0.60 -4.82 1.46
C ALA A 62 0.20 -5.10 0.00
N SER A 63 -1.00 -5.63 -0.23
CA SER A 63 -1.51 -5.87 -1.60
C SER A 63 -1.65 -4.57 -2.40
N GLY A 64 -2.00 -3.46 -1.75
CA GLY A 64 -2.01 -2.15 -2.39
C GLY A 64 -0.64 -1.69 -2.86
N TYR A 65 0.40 -1.91 -2.06
CA TYR A 65 1.78 -1.60 -2.49
C TYR A 65 2.23 -2.46 -3.67
N GLU A 66 1.86 -3.75 -3.71
CA GLU A 66 2.11 -4.62 -4.86
C GLU A 66 1.42 -4.10 -6.13
N GLN A 67 0.15 -3.71 -6.03
CA GLN A 67 -0.60 -3.12 -7.16
C GLN A 67 0.01 -1.79 -7.64
N ILE A 68 0.49 -0.94 -6.73
CA ILE A 68 1.19 0.29 -7.11
C ILE A 68 2.46 -0.03 -7.90
N LYS A 69 3.22 -1.05 -7.47
CA LYS A 69 4.41 -1.49 -8.17
C LYS A 69 4.09 -2.00 -9.56
N GLU A 70 3.07 -2.84 -9.72
CA GLU A 70 2.63 -3.33 -11.03
C GLU A 70 2.24 -2.19 -11.98
N LEU A 71 1.54 -1.16 -11.46
CA LEU A 71 1.17 0.01 -12.24
C LEU A 71 2.41 0.85 -12.64
N MET A 72 3.40 0.97 -11.77
CA MET A 72 4.67 1.64 -12.08
C MET A 72 5.45 0.87 -13.16
N ASP A 73 5.64 -0.43 -12.98
CA ASP A 73 6.35 -1.29 -13.93
C ASP A 73 5.68 -1.25 -15.32
N ALA A 74 4.35 -1.25 -15.37
CA ALA A 74 3.59 -1.11 -16.63
C ALA A 74 3.74 0.28 -17.28
N ALA A 75 3.81 1.34 -16.50
CA ALA A 75 4.03 2.69 -17.02
C ALA A 75 5.45 2.85 -17.58
N GLU A 76 6.46 2.33 -16.88
CA GLU A 76 7.85 2.33 -17.35
C GLU A 76 8.01 1.54 -18.65
N GLN A 77 7.39 0.35 -18.74
CA GLN A 77 7.44 -0.44 -19.96
C GLN A 77 6.77 0.30 -21.14
N LYS A 78 5.66 0.98 -20.89
CA LYS A 78 4.99 1.77 -21.93
C LYS A 78 5.89 2.89 -22.44
N ASP A 79 6.58 3.61 -21.56
CA ASP A 79 7.49 4.69 -21.97
C ASP A 79 8.66 4.15 -22.81
N VAL A 80 9.14 2.94 -22.51
CA VAL A 80 10.16 2.24 -23.33
C VAL A 80 9.60 1.82 -24.69
N ASP A 81 8.40 1.24 -24.72
CA ASP A 81 7.76 0.81 -25.97
C ASP A 81 7.47 2.01 -26.88
N ASP A 82 6.99 3.13 -26.33
CA ASP A 82 6.74 4.38 -27.06
C ASP A 82 8.05 4.96 -27.62
N ALA A 83 9.15 4.92 -26.87
CA ALA A 83 10.46 5.39 -27.34
C ALA A 83 11.10 4.49 -28.41
N MET A 84 10.86 3.18 -28.37
CA MET A 84 11.32 2.24 -29.40
C MET A 84 10.48 2.35 -30.68
N SER A 85 9.20 2.70 -30.57
CA SER A 85 8.30 2.90 -31.72
C SER A 85 8.63 4.16 -32.53
N ASP A 86 9.24 5.18 -31.92
CA ASP A 86 9.65 6.42 -32.60
C ASP A 86 10.95 6.25 -33.44
N ASP A 87 11.70 5.15 -33.27
CA ASP A 87 12.94 4.83 -34.00
C ASP A 87 12.72 3.87 -35.20
N GLU A 88 11.50 3.35 -35.43
CA GLU A 88 11.19 2.41 -36.53
C GLU A 88 10.61 3.07 -37.81
N ASP A 89 10.60 4.40 -37.92
CA ASP A 89 10.06 5.15 -39.08
C ASP A 89 11.14 5.64 -40.09
N ASP A 90 12.35 5.07 -40.09
CA ASP A 90 13.46 5.45 -41.00
C ASP A 90 13.98 4.29 -41.90
N GLU A 91 13.11 3.37 -42.34
CA GLU A 91 13.40 2.49 -43.50
C GLU A 91 12.24 2.51 -44.51
N ASP A 92 12.26 3.50 -45.41
CA ASP A 92 12.17 3.29 -46.88
C ASP A 92 11.86 4.62 -47.62
N ASP A 93 12.84 5.16 -48.35
CA ASP A 93 12.57 5.88 -49.61
C ASP A 93 13.80 5.86 -50.54
N ASP A 94 13.73 4.98 -51.55
CA ASP A 94 14.41 4.87 -52.86
C ASP A 94 15.92 5.25 -53.04
#